data_AF-A0A2D6G0R7-F1
#
_entry.id   AF-A0A2D6G0R7-F1
#
_cell.length_a   1.000
_cell.length_b   1.000
_cell.length_c   1.000
_cell.angle_alpha   90.00
_cell.angle_beta   90.00
_cell.angle_gamma   90.00
#
_symmetry.space_group_name_H-M   'P 1'
#
loop_
_entity.id
_entity.type
_entity.pdbx_description
1 polymer ?
#
loop_
_entity_poly.entity_id
_entity_poly.type
_entity_poly.pdbx_seq_one_letter_code
_entity_poly.pdbx_strand_id
1 'polypeptide(L)' 'MKALPQILFWLGIISVPGAWLLWYFGPDIEIMRPVLGGIQDPIMKAALQEAHAERWGIWVGIWPVTLMVLSMIVEKKVQD' A
#
# COMPACT_ATOMS: atom_id res chain seq x y z
N MET A 1 12.47 -21.52 11.33
CA MET A 1 11.47 -21.39 10.25
C MET A 1 12.19 -20.93 8.99
N LYS A 2 11.82 -21.41 7.79
CA LYS A 2 12.53 -21.07 6.54
C LYS A 2 12.55 -19.54 6.38
N ALA A 3 13.70 -18.93 6.06
CA ALA A 3 13.87 -17.48 6.07
C ALA A 3 12.87 -16.72 5.17
N LEU A 4 12.45 -17.35 4.07
CA LEU A 4 11.56 -16.77 3.07
C LEU A 4 10.17 -16.35 3.60
N PRO A 5 9.36 -17.24 4.24
CA PRO A 5 8.06 -16.85 4.79
C PRO A 5 8.15 -15.78 5.89
N GLN A 6 9.24 -15.75 6.68
CA GLN A 6 9.44 -14.69 7.66
C GLN A 6 9.66 -13.34 6.98
N ILE A 7 10.49 -13.28 5.95
CA ILE A 7 10.75 -12.05 5.19
C ILE A 7 9.46 -11.54 4.52
N LEU A 8 8.68 -12.43 3.88
CA LEU A 8 7.41 -12.06 3.25
C LEU A 8 6.38 -11.53 4.26
N PHE A 9 6.34 -12.12 5.46
CA PHE A 9 5.47 -11.66 6.54
C PHE A 9 5.85 -10.24 7.00
N TRP A 10 7.14 -9.98 7.24
CA TRP A 10 7.61 -8.64 7.61
C TRP A 10 7.38 -7.61 6.50
N LEU A 11 7.63 -7.97 5.24
CA LEU A 11 7.31 -7.12 4.09
C LEU A 11 5.82 -6.77 4.03
N GLY A 12 4.96 -7.75 4.31
CA GLY A 12 3.53 -7.54 4.36
C GLY A 12 3.06 -6.69 5.54
N ILE A 13 3.70 -6.78 6.71
CA ILE A 13 3.43 -5.86 7.82
C ILE A 13 3.81 -4.43 7.44
N ILE A 14 4.98 -4.24 6.83
CA ILE A 14 5.47 -2.91 6.42
C ILE A 14 4.62 -2.34 5.26
N SER A 15 4.07 -3.19 4.40
CA SER A 15 3.24 -2.74 3.28
C SER A 15 1.91 -2.12 3.73
N VAL A 16 1.40 -2.45 4.92
CA VAL A 16 0.16 -1.86 5.46
C VAL A 16 0.31 -0.34 5.72
N PRO A 17 1.23 0.14 6.59
CA PRO A 17 1.46 1.56 6.78
C PRO A 17 2.09 2.22 5.54
N GLY A 18 2.91 1.48 4.78
CA GLY A 18 3.51 1.98 3.54
C GLY A 18 2.45 2.32 2.49
N ALA A 19 1.44 1.47 2.30
CA ALA A 19 0.34 1.73 1.38
C ALA A 19 -0.55 2.90 1.86
N TRP A 20 -0.75 3.04 3.17
CA TRP A 20 -1.49 4.19 3.71
C TRP A 20 -0.73 5.51 3.48
N LEU A 21 0.58 5.52 3.75
CA LEU A 21 1.45 6.68 3.46
C LEU A 21 1.48 7.00 1.97
N LEU A 22 1.60 6.01 1.10
CA LEU A 22 1.57 6.20 -0.35
C LEU A 22 0.19 6.61 -0.87
N TRP A 23 -0.90 6.25 -0.19
CA TRP A 23 -2.23 6.74 -0.54
C TRP A 23 -2.42 8.20 -0.10
N TYR A 24 -1.99 8.55 1.11
CA TYR A 24 -2.09 9.91 1.64
C TYR A 24 -1.17 10.90 0.89
N PHE A 25 0.08 10.51 0.65
CA PHE A 25 1.08 11.36 0.01
C PHE A 25 1.20 11.11 -1.50
N GLY A 26 0.59 10.06 -2.06
CA GLY A 26 0.67 9.72 -3.50
C GLY A 26 0.31 10.83 -4.48
N PRO A 27 -0.65 11.74 -4.17
CA PRO A 27 -0.93 12.89 -5.03
C PRO A 27 0.19 13.94 -5.07
N ASP A 28 0.95 14.08 -3.97
CA ASP A 28 2.02 15.07 -3.80
C ASP A 28 3.41 14.49 -4.13
N ILE A 29 3.55 13.17 -4.00
CA ILE A 29 4.76 12.41 -4.32
C ILE A 29 4.78 12.20 -5.83
N GLU A 30 5.18 13.23 -6.56
CA GLU A 30 5.47 13.21 -8.01
C GLU A 30 6.70 12.34 -8.37
N ILE A 31 7.06 11.32 -7.57
CA ILE A 31 8.35 10.62 -7.63
C ILE A 31 8.56 9.81 -8.92
N MET A 32 7.50 9.43 -9.66
CA MET A 32 7.67 8.51 -10.80
C MET A 32 7.28 9.04 -12.18
N ARG A 33 6.63 10.21 -12.32
CA ARG A 33 6.37 10.76 -13.66
C ARG A 33 5.97 12.23 -13.62
N PRO A 34 6.72 13.14 -14.27
CA PRO A 34 6.34 14.55 -14.42
C PRO A 34 5.19 14.74 -15.42
N VAL A 35 4.27 13.77 -15.53
CA VAL A 35 3.12 13.82 -16.46
C VAL A 35 2.12 14.90 -16.01
N LEU A 36 2.04 15.18 -14.71
CA LEU A 36 1.18 16.23 -14.17
C LEU A 36 1.76 17.65 -14.32
N GLY A 37 3.09 17.78 -14.51
CA GLY A 37 3.76 19.07 -14.67
C GLY A 37 3.55 19.73 -16.04
N GLY A 38 3.19 18.95 -17.06
CA GLY A 38 2.91 19.46 -18.42
C GLY A 38 1.44 19.74 -18.72
N ILE A 39 0.53 19.46 -17.79
CA ILE A 39 -0.92 19.59 -18.01
C ILE A 39 -1.38 20.96 -17.52
N GLN A 40 -1.77 21.82 -18.45
CA GLN A 40 -2.29 23.17 -18.16
C GLN A 40 -3.78 23.16 -17.79
N ASP A 41 -4.51 22.08 -18.10
CA ASP A 41 -5.93 21.96 -17.80
C ASP A 41 -6.16 21.39 -16.37
N PRO A 42 -6.77 22.17 -15.46
CA PRO A 42 -6.99 21.75 -14.07
C PRO A 42 -7.93 20.55 -13.94
N ILE A 43 -8.88 20.36 -14.86
CA ILE A 43 -9.85 19.25 -14.80
C ILE A 43 -9.16 17.93 -15.13
N MET A 44 -8.33 17.94 -16.17
CA MET A 44 -7.57 16.76 -16.58
C MET A 44 -6.51 16.38 -15.53
N LYS A 45 -5.93 17.37 -14.86
CA LYS A 45 -5.00 17.14 -13.74
C LYS A 45 -5.70 16.42 -12.57
N ALA A 46 -6.89 16.88 -12.19
CA ALA A 46 -7.66 16.28 -11.10
C ALA A 46 -8.05 14.83 -11.40
N ALA A 47 -8.58 14.55 -12.61
CA ALA A 47 -8.96 13.20 -13.01
C ALA A 47 -7.77 12.21 -13.02
N LEU A 48 -6.57 12.67 -13.40
CA LEU A 48 -5.36 11.85 -13.36
C LEU A 48 -4.86 11.59 -11.93
N GLN A 49 -5.00 12.56 -11.02
CA GLN A 49 -4.66 12.36 -9.60
C GLN A 49 -5.59 11.33 -8.95
N GLU A 50 -6.89 11.38 -9.23
CA GLU A 50 -7.86 10.38 -8.77
C GLU A 50 -7.53 8.98 -9.30
N ALA A 51 -7.33 8.83 -10.61
CA ALA A 51 -6.95 7.55 -11.21
C ALA A 51 -5.61 7.01 -10.69
N HIS A 52 -4.67 7.88 -10.31
CA HIS A 52 -3.41 7.47 -9.69
C HIS A 52 -3.63 6.99 -8.26
N ALA A 53 -4.45 7.69 -7.46
CA ALA A 53 -4.81 7.29 -6.10
C ALA A 53 -5.47 5.89 -6.09
N GLU A 54 -6.33 5.59 -7.06
CA GLU A 54 -6.94 4.25 -7.22
C GLU A 54 -5.90 3.16 -7.51
N ARG A 55 -4.87 3.48 -8.31
CA ARG A 55 -3.85 2.52 -8.74
C ARG A 55 -2.92 2.08 -7.60
N TRP A 56 -2.73 2.93 -6.59
CA TRP A 56 -2.02 2.57 -5.35
C TRP A 56 -2.83 1.62 -4.46
N GLY A 57 -4.12 1.40 -4.73
CA GLY A 57 -4.94 0.39 -4.06
C GLY A 57 -4.46 -1.06 -4.27
N ILE A 58 -3.55 -1.32 -5.21
CA ILE A 58 -3.01 -2.67 -5.46
C ILE A 58 -2.25 -3.26 -4.27
N TRP A 59 -1.70 -2.41 -3.39
CA TRP A 59 -1.02 -2.85 -2.16
C TRP A 59 -1.97 -3.49 -1.14
N VAL A 60 -3.26 -3.12 -1.19
CA VAL A 60 -4.31 -3.71 -0.33
C VAL A 60 -4.49 -5.21 -0.60
N GLY A 61 -4.16 -5.68 -1.82
CA GLY A 61 -4.22 -7.09 -2.18
C GLY A 61 -3.28 -8.00 -1.38
N ILE A 62 -2.23 -7.44 -0.77
CA ILE A 62 -1.25 -8.17 0.05
C ILE A 62 -1.70 -8.31 1.52
N TRP A 63 -2.67 -7.51 1.95
CA TRP A 63 -3.11 -7.43 3.35
C TRP A 63 -3.83 -8.69 3.86
N PRO A 64 -4.72 -9.37 3.09
CA PRO A 64 -5.49 -10.49 3.64
C PRO A 64 -4.62 -11.63 4.17
N VAL A 65 -3.54 -11.97 3.46
CA VAL A 65 -2.63 -13.06 3.84
C VAL A 65 -1.85 -12.71 5.11
N THR A 66 -1.43 -11.47 5.25
CA THR A 66 -0.63 -11.02 6.40
C THR A 66 -1.49 -10.86 7.64
N LEU A 67 -2.70 -10.33 7.49
CA LEU A 67 -3.70 -10.25 8.56
C LEU A 67 -4.17 -11.63 9.04
N MET A 68 -4.32 -12.61 8.14
CA MET A 68 -4.64 -13.99 8.50
C MET A 68 -3.54 -14.64 9.36
N VAL A 69 -2.27 -14.43 9.01
CA VAL A 69 -1.16 -14.96 9.83
C VAL A 69 -1.10 -14.25 11.19
N LEU A 70 -1.32 -12.93 11.23
CA LEU A 70 -1.43 -12.18 12.47
C LEU A 70 -2.58 -12.67 13.36
N SER A 71 -3.76 -12.93 12.80
CA SER A 71 -4.91 -13.41 13.57
C SER A 71 -4.62 -14.76 14.23
N MET A 72 -3.97 -15.69 13.52
CA MET A 72 -3.55 -16.98 14.09
C MET A 72 -2.54 -16.82 15.23
N ILE A 73 -1.59 -15.89 15.11
CA ILE A 73 -0.60 -15.62 16.17
C ILE A 73 -1.27 -15.02 17.40
N VAL A 74 -2.19 -14.07 17.21
CA VAL A 74 -2.94 -13.42 18.29
C VAL A 74 -3.86 -14.42 18.98
N GLU A 75 -4.61 -15.22 18.24
CA GLU A 75 -5.50 -16.25 18.77
C GLU A 75 -4.73 -17.24 19.65
N LYS A 76 -3.58 -17.72 19.17
CA LYS A 76 -2.70 -18.58 19.95
C LYS A 76 -2.20 -17.91 21.23
N LYS A 77 -1.84 -16.62 21.17
CA LYS A 77 -1.37 -15.85 22.33
C LYS A 77 -2.46 -15.54 23.37
N VAL A 78 -3.73 -15.54 22.97
CA VAL A 78 -4.87 -15.29 23.86
C VAL A 78 -5.36 -16.59 24.51
N GLN A 79 -5.14 -17.74 23.87
CA GLN A 79 -5.47 -19.06 24.41
C GLN A 79 -4.40 -19.62 25.37
N ASP A 80 -3.17 -19.08 25.35
CA ASP A 80 -2.09 -19.33 26.31
C ASP A 80 -2.22 -18.47 27.58
#